data_AF-A0AAP2UGL4-F1
#
_entry.id   AF-A0AAP2UGL4-F1
#
_cell.length_a   1.000
_cell.length_b   1.000
_cell.length_c   1.000
_cell.angle_alpha   90.00
_cell.angle_beta   90.00
_cell.angle_gamma   90.00
#
_symmetry.space_group_name_H-M   'P 1'
#
loop_
_entity.id
_entity.type
_entity.pdbx_description
1 polymer ?
#
loop_
_entity_poly.entity_id
_entity_poly.type
_entity_poly.pdbx_seq_one_letter_code
_entity_poly.pdbx_strand_id
1 'polypeptide(L)'
;MNTALTNALNSMGGSSKIILGMLLSGMITVDMGGPINKAAYVFGTASIASGNYDIMAAVMIGGMVPPLAIALATFFFKNRFTEKEQQTTLTNIIMELSFITEGSIPFAASDPLHILPACVVGSIVGMFGLALLKKPLK
;
A
#
# COMPACT_ATOMS: atom_id res chain seq x y z
N MET A 1 -4.14 -18.43 19.66
CA MET A 1 -3.74 -17.02 19.80
C MET A 1 -2.23 -16.94 19.63
N ASN A 2 -1.68 -16.10 18.74
CA ASN A 2 -0.23 -15.97 18.57
C ASN A 2 0.34 -15.04 19.66
N THR A 3 0.49 -15.57 20.88
CA THR A 3 0.87 -14.81 22.08
C THR A 3 2.21 -14.07 21.92
N ALA A 4 3.16 -14.66 21.17
CA ALA A 4 4.44 -14.02 20.87
C ALA A 4 4.27 -12.76 20.00
N LEU A 5 3.48 -12.84 18.93
CA LEU A 5 3.19 -11.70 18.05
C LEU A 5 2.42 -10.60 18.80
N THR A 6 1.43 -10.96 19.61
CA THR A 6 0.67 -10.00 20.42
C THR A 6 1.57 -9.26 21.41
N ASN A 7 2.45 -9.98 22.12
CA ASN A 7 3.38 -9.36 23.06
C ASN A 7 4.41 -8.46 22.36
N ALA A 8 4.94 -8.89 21.21
CA ALA A 8 5.81 -8.07 20.39
C ALA A 8 5.11 -6.76 19.96
N LEU A 9 3.91 -6.85 19.38
CA LEU A 9 3.17 -5.67 18.92
C LEU A 9 2.73 -4.74 20.05
N ASN A 10 2.43 -5.28 21.23
CA ASN A 10 2.03 -4.49 22.40
C ASN A 10 3.23 -3.84 23.11
N SER A 11 4.41 -4.45 23.04
CA SER A 11 5.65 -3.86 23.59
C SER A 11 6.26 -2.77 22.70
N MET A 12 5.79 -2.62 21.45
CA MET A 12 6.25 -1.57 20.55
C MET A 12 5.68 -0.19 20.94
N GLY A 13 6.57 0.78 21.10
CA GLY A 13 6.19 2.20 21.22
C GLY A 13 5.58 2.74 19.92
N GLY A 14 4.96 3.93 20.01
CA GLY A 14 4.26 4.57 18.88
C GLY A 14 5.15 4.76 17.65
N SER A 15 6.37 5.25 17.82
CA SER A 15 7.32 5.45 16.71
C SER A 15 7.71 4.13 16.03
N SER A 16 7.87 3.04 16.77
CA SER A 16 8.18 1.72 16.21
C SER A 16 7.02 1.17 15.38
N LYS A 17 5.77 1.40 15.79
CA LYS A 17 4.58 1.00 15.01
C LYS A 17 4.47 1.77 13.69
N ILE A 18 4.84 3.06 13.70
CA ILE A 18 4.88 3.87 12.47
C ILE A 18 5.94 3.33 11.50
N ILE A 19 7.15 3.04 11.99
CA ILE A 19 8.23 2.47 11.16
C ILE A 19 7.82 1.11 10.59
N LEU A 20 7.21 0.24 11.40
CA LEU A 20 6.69 -1.04 10.94
C LEU A 20 5.57 -0.87 9.91
N GLY A 21 4.66 0.10 10.12
CA GLY A 21 3.61 0.45 9.16
C GLY A 21 4.18 0.89 7.82
N MET A 22 5.20 1.76 7.81
CA MET A 22 5.89 2.20 6.60
C MET A 22 6.56 1.03 5.88
N LEU A 23 7.25 0.15 6.61
CA LEU A 23 7.88 -1.04 6.04
C LEU A 23 6.84 -1.94 5.36
N LEU A 24 5.76 -2.28 6.07
CA LEU A 24 4.70 -3.16 5.55
C LEU A 24 3.93 -2.52 4.38
N SER A 25 3.74 -1.19 4.42
CA SER A 25 3.15 -0.43 3.33
C SER A 25 4.06 -0.38 2.10
N GLY A 26 5.38 -0.36 2.27
CA GLY A 26 6.32 -0.57 1.18
C GLY A 26 6.21 -2.00 0.63
N MET A 27 6.26 -3.00 1.50
CA MET A 27 6.24 -4.42 1.14
C MET A 27 4.99 -4.82 0.36
N ILE A 28 3.80 -4.38 0.78
CA ILE A 28 2.53 -4.69 0.09
C ILE A 28 2.54 -4.21 -1.36
N THR A 29 3.36 -3.22 -1.69
CA THR A 29 3.41 -2.60 -3.02
C THR A 29 4.53 -3.14 -3.91
N VAL A 30 5.54 -3.83 -3.37
CA VAL A 30 6.76 -4.19 -4.13
C VAL A 30 6.48 -5.02 -5.39
N ASP A 31 5.56 -5.98 -5.30
CA ASP A 31 5.33 -6.98 -6.36
C ASP A 31 3.85 -7.07 -6.81
N MET A 32 3.04 -6.06 -6.48
CA MET A 32 1.68 -5.85 -6.99
C MET A 32 0.75 -7.09 -6.91
N GLY A 33 0.88 -7.89 -5.85
CA GLY A 33 0.09 -9.12 -5.62
C GLY A 33 0.92 -10.41 -5.56
N GLY A 34 2.25 -10.29 -5.65
CA GLY A 34 3.19 -11.40 -5.51
C GLY A 34 3.41 -11.88 -4.06
N PRO A 35 4.46 -12.69 -3.83
CA PRO A 35 4.75 -13.28 -2.52
C PRO A 35 5.00 -12.26 -1.39
N ILE A 36 5.67 -11.14 -1.69
CA ILE A 36 5.98 -10.10 -0.69
C ILE A 36 4.70 -9.38 -0.30
N ASN A 37 3.84 -9.06 -1.27
CA ASN A 37 2.51 -8.51 -0.99
C ASN A 37 1.70 -9.44 -0.09
N LYS A 38 1.57 -10.72 -0.47
CA LYS A 38 0.80 -11.68 0.33
C LYS A 38 1.36 -11.86 1.74
N ALA A 39 2.67 -11.85 1.91
CA ALA A 39 3.30 -11.91 3.23
C ALA A 39 2.95 -10.68 4.08
N ALA A 40 3.00 -9.47 3.52
CA ALA A 40 2.60 -8.25 4.20
C ALA A 40 1.09 -8.26 4.57
N TYR A 41 0.23 -8.74 3.67
CA TYR A 41 -1.20 -8.87 3.92
C TYR A 41 -1.52 -9.88 5.04
N VAL A 42 -0.84 -11.04 5.04
CA VAL A 42 -0.97 -12.04 6.11
C VAL A 42 -0.49 -11.47 7.44
N PHE A 43 0.60 -10.70 7.46
CA PHE A 43 1.05 -10.03 8.68
C PHE A 43 0.02 -8.99 9.18
N GLY A 44 -0.55 -8.20 8.27
CA GLY A 44 -1.60 -7.24 8.58
C GLY A 44 -2.82 -7.90 9.20
N THR A 45 -3.32 -8.97 8.57
CA THR A 45 -4.49 -9.72 9.09
C THR A 45 -4.19 -10.42 10.41
N ALA A 46 -2.99 -10.97 10.60
CA ALA A 46 -2.57 -11.52 11.90
C ALA A 46 -2.53 -10.43 13.00
N SER A 47 -2.15 -9.21 12.65
CA SER A 47 -2.13 -8.07 13.58
C SER A 47 -3.54 -7.68 14.05
N ILE A 48 -4.56 -7.85 13.21
CA ILE A 48 -5.98 -7.67 13.61
C ILE A 48 -6.35 -8.65 14.72
N ALA A 49 -5.98 -9.93 14.57
CA ALA A 49 -6.25 -10.95 15.59
C ALA A 49 -5.54 -10.66 16.92
N SER A 50 -4.47 -9.86 16.88
CA SER A 50 -3.75 -9.35 18.06
C SER A 50 -4.28 -7.99 18.57
N GLY A 51 -5.36 -7.46 18.00
CA GLY A 51 -5.98 -6.18 18.40
C GLY A 51 -5.26 -4.93 17.89
N ASN A 52 -4.29 -5.08 16.96
CA ASN A 52 -3.51 -3.98 16.42
C ASN A 52 -3.97 -3.62 14.99
N TYR A 53 -5.07 -2.89 14.92
CA TYR A 53 -5.71 -2.48 13.66
C TYR A 53 -4.88 -1.50 12.83
N ASP A 54 -4.00 -0.74 13.49
CA ASP A 54 -3.18 0.30 12.85
C ASP A 54 -2.21 -0.30 11.82
N ILE A 55 -1.69 -1.48 12.11
CA ILE A 55 -0.82 -2.22 11.20
C ILE A 55 -1.58 -2.67 9.96
N MET A 56 -2.81 -3.18 10.12
CA MET A 56 -3.63 -3.53 8.97
C MET A 56 -3.99 -2.30 8.14
N ALA A 57 -4.35 -1.19 8.78
CA ALA A 57 -4.66 0.06 8.09
C ALA A 57 -3.47 0.55 7.24
N ALA A 58 -2.24 0.44 7.75
CA ALA A 58 -1.03 0.75 7.00
C ALA A 58 -0.86 -0.13 5.74
N VAL A 59 -1.11 -1.44 5.87
CA VAL A 59 -1.07 -2.40 4.75
C VAL A 59 -2.16 -2.07 3.72
N MET A 60 -3.37 -1.71 4.16
CA MET A 60 -4.44 -1.32 3.25
C MET A 60 -4.07 -0.06 2.46
N ILE A 61 -3.61 0.99 3.13
CA ILE A 61 -3.20 2.21 2.42
C ILE A 61 -2.13 1.93 1.38
N GLY A 62 -1.11 1.14 1.73
CA GLY A 62 -0.06 0.76 0.77
C GLY A 62 -0.60 -0.01 -0.44
N GLY A 63 -1.56 -0.91 -0.22
CA GLY A 63 -2.19 -1.66 -1.30
C GLY A 63 -3.02 -0.79 -2.25
N MET A 64 -3.64 0.29 -1.77
CA MET A 64 -4.43 1.19 -2.63
C MET A 64 -3.59 2.14 -3.48
N VAL A 65 -2.34 2.44 -3.07
CA VAL A 65 -1.53 3.46 -3.76
C VAL A 65 -1.24 3.14 -5.23
N PRO A 66 -0.86 1.92 -5.65
CA PRO A 66 -0.46 1.68 -7.05
C PRO A 66 -1.55 1.96 -8.10
N PRO A 67 -2.77 1.39 -8.00
CA PRO A 67 -3.81 1.67 -8.98
C PRO A 67 -4.30 3.11 -8.93
N LEU A 68 -4.40 3.73 -7.72
CA LEU A 68 -4.74 5.15 -7.58
C LEU A 68 -3.68 6.05 -8.22
N ALA A 69 -2.40 5.80 -7.94
CA ALA A 69 -1.29 6.59 -8.46
C ALA A 69 -1.26 6.56 -9.99
N ILE A 70 -1.45 5.37 -10.58
CA ILE A 70 -1.51 5.22 -12.04
C ILE A 70 -2.73 5.95 -12.60
N ALA A 71 -3.92 5.76 -12.01
CA ALA A 71 -5.13 6.44 -12.46
C ALA A 71 -5.01 7.97 -12.42
N LEU A 72 -4.42 8.52 -11.34
CA LEU A 72 -4.18 9.96 -11.22
C LEU A 72 -3.11 10.42 -12.21
N ALA A 73 -2.03 9.65 -12.38
CA ALA A 73 -0.97 9.99 -13.33
C ALA A 73 -1.49 10.02 -14.77
N THR A 74 -2.27 9.02 -15.19
CA THR A 74 -2.87 8.99 -16.52
C THR A 74 -3.93 10.07 -16.70
N PHE A 75 -4.66 10.45 -15.64
CA PHE A 75 -5.66 11.51 -15.70
C PHE A 75 -5.03 12.91 -15.85
N PHE A 76 -4.02 13.25 -15.05
CA PHE A 76 -3.39 14.59 -15.04
C PHE A 76 -2.30 14.74 -16.10
N PHE A 77 -1.55 13.68 -16.40
CA PHE A 77 -0.38 13.73 -17.29
C PHE A 77 -0.57 12.88 -18.55
N LYS A 78 -1.77 12.95 -19.16
CA LYS A 78 -2.15 12.19 -20.38
C LYS A 78 -1.06 12.14 -21.45
N ASN A 79 -0.36 13.26 -21.69
CA ASN A 79 0.70 13.38 -22.69
C ASN A 79 1.94 12.49 -22.45
N ARG A 80 2.06 11.85 -21.28
CA ARG A 80 3.13 10.92 -20.92
C ARG A 80 2.77 9.45 -21.16
N PHE A 81 1.51 9.17 -21.49
CA PHE A 81 0.97 7.80 -21.62
C PHE A 81 0.41 7.55 -23.01
N THR A 82 0.48 6.31 -23.47
CA THR A 82 -0.11 5.87 -24.73
C THR A 82 -1.64 5.91 -24.68
N GLU A 83 -2.31 5.96 -25.84
CA GLU A 83 -3.79 5.94 -25.89
C GLU A 83 -4.37 4.69 -25.19
N LYS A 84 -3.70 3.54 -25.30
CA LYS A 84 -4.10 2.31 -24.62
C LYS A 84 -4.01 2.43 -23.11
N GLU A 85 -2.92 3.00 -22.59
CA GLU A 85 -2.75 3.22 -21.15
C GLU A 85 -3.76 4.22 -20.61
N GLN A 86 -4.06 5.29 -21.34
CA GLN A 86 -5.07 6.28 -20.93
C GLN A 86 -6.47 5.66 -20.79
N GLN A 87 -6.84 4.69 -21.63
CA GLN A 87 -8.12 3.97 -21.53
C GLN A 87 -8.25 3.13 -20.25
N THR A 88 -7.13 2.73 -19.63
CA THR A 88 -7.15 1.95 -18.38
C THR A 88 -7.42 2.79 -17.14
N THR A 89 -7.46 4.13 -17.24
CA THR A 89 -7.68 5.04 -16.11
C THR A 89 -8.91 4.68 -15.30
N LEU A 90 -10.06 4.47 -15.98
CA LEU A 90 -11.31 4.15 -15.31
C LEU A 90 -11.26 2.75 -14.66
N THR A 91 -10.64 1.79 -15.36
CA THR A 91 -10.44 0.43 -14.83
C THR A 91 -9.60 0.46 -13.56
N ASN A 92 -8.51 1.24 -13.53
CA ASN A 92 -7.64 1.38 -12.37
C ASN A 92 -8.36 2.00 -11.17
N ILE A 93 -9.24 2.98 -11.38
CA ILE A 93 -10.09 3.53 -10.31
C ILE A 93 -11.02 2.46 -9.74
N ILE A 94 -11.68 1.68 -10.60
CA ILE A 94 -12.61 0.61 -10.16
C ILE A 94 -11.87 -0.49 -9.40
N MET A 95 -10.68 -0.87 -9.89
CA MET A 95 -9.84 -1.88 -9.24
C MET A 95 -9.35 -1.41 -7.88
N GLU A 96 -8.92 -0.15 -7.76
CA GLU A 96 -8.55 0.45 -6.48
C GLU A 96 -9.71 0.43 -5.48
N LEU A 97 -10.90 0.86 -5.89
CA LEU A 97 -12.11 0.83 -5.06
C LEU A 97 -12.45 -0.60 -4.58
N SER A 98 -12.01 -1.62 -5.33
CA SER A 98 -12.17 -3.03 -5.02
C SER A 98 -10.95 -3.66 -4.31
N PHE A 99 -9.94 -2.86 -3.99
CA PHE A 99 -8.66 -3.30 -3.40
C PHE A 99 -7.87 -4.30 -4.27
N ILE A 100 -7.96 -4.14 -5.59
CA ILE A 100 -7.28 -4.97 -6.59
C ILE A 100 -6.07 -4.19 -7.11
N THR A 101 -4.87 -4.73 -6.92
CA THR A 101 -3.61 -4.07 -7.30
C THR A 101 -3.09 -4.48 -8.68
N GLU A 102 -3.67 -5.55 -9.25
CA GLU A 102 -3.24 -6.18 -10.49
C GLU A 102 -3.36 -5.26 -11.71
N GLY A 103 -4.24 -4.25 -11.66
CA GLY A 103 -4.33 -3.19 -12.65
C GLY A 103 -3.05 -2.43 -12.92
N SER A 104 -2.15 -2.46 -11.93
CA SER A 104 -0.85 -1.79 -11.96
C SER A 104 0.22 -2.63 -12.65
N ILE A 105 0.00 -3.95 -12.79
CA ILE A 105 1.00 -4.89 -13.34
C ILE A 105 1.38 -4.55 -14.79
N PRO A 106 0.44 -4.26 -15.72
CA PRO A 106 0.81 -3.92 -17.09
C PRO A 106 1.70 -2.67 -17.19
N PHE A 107 1.48 -1.71 -16.31
CA PHE A 107 2.29 -0.49 -16.20
C PHE A 107 3.67 -0.82 -15.61
N ALA A 108 3.72 -1.54 -14.48
CA ALA A 108 4.99 -1.95 -13.89
C ALA A 108 5.82 -2.84 -14.83
N ALA A 109 5.17 -3.60 -15.73
CA ALA A 109 5.85 -4.39 -16.76
C ALA A 109 6.38 -3.53 -17.92
N SER A 110 5.71 -2.43 -18.27
CA SER A 110 6.16 -1.53 -19.34
C SER A 110 7.33 -0.63 -18.90
N ASP A 111 7.32 -0.15 -17.66
CA ASP A 111 8.38 0.67 -17.09
C ASP A 111 8.64 0.37 -15.59
N PRO A 112 9.30 -0.76 -15.27
CA PRO A 112 9.48 -1.21 -13.89
C PRO A 112 10.35 -0.27 -13.06
N LEU A 113 11.34 0.36 -13.69
CA LEU A 113 12.33 1.20 -13.00
C LEU A 113 11.74 2.51 -12.49
N HIS A 114 10.71 3.06 -13.16
CA HIS A 114 10.04 4.25 -12.69
C HIS A 114 8.82 3.92 -11.83
N ILE A 115 8.05 2.90 -12.20
CA ILE A 115 6.75 2.65 -11.56
C ILE A 115 6.91 1.98 -10.20
N LEU A 116 7.73 0.93 -10.07
CA LEU A 116 7.86 0.22 -8.79
C LEU A 116 8.41 1.13 -7.69
N PRO A 117 9.51 1.89 -7.90
CA PRO A 117 10.01 2.78 -6.86
C PRO A 117 9.03 3.91 -6.54
N ALA A 118 8.36 4.49 -7.54
CA ALA A 118 7.37 5.54 -7.31
C ALA A 118 6.19 5.04 -6.48
N CYS A 119 5.67 3.84 -6.78
CA CYS A 119 4.60 3.22 -6.02
C CYS A 119 5.03 2.89 -4.59
N VAL A 120 6.21 2.28 -4.39
CA VAL A 120 6.71 1.94 -3.05
C VAL A 120 6.91 3.18 -2.18
N VAL A 121 7.54 4.23 -2.74
CA VAL A 121 7.73 5.50 -2.03
C VAL A 121 6.38 6.16 -1.75
N GLY A 122 5.46 6.17 -2.73
CA GLY A 122 4.11 6.68 -2.57
C GLY A 122 3.34 5.99 -1.45
N SER A 123 3.45 4.66 -1.33
CA SER A 123 2.82 3.87 -0.26
C SER A 123 3.36 4.24 1.11
N ILE A 124 4.68 4.34 1.24
CA ILE A 124 5.34 4.75 2.48
C ILE A 124 4.88 6.16 2.89
N VAL A 125 4.83 7.10 1.95
CA VAL A 125 4.37 8.47 2.19
C VAL A 125 2.88 8.50 2.57
N GLY A 126 2.04 7.70 1.90
CA GLY A 126 0.61 7.58 2.23
C GLY A 126 0.39 7.06 3.64
N MET A 127 1.12 6.01 4.04
CA MET A 127 1.09 5.48 5.40
C MET A 127 1.58 6.53 6.41
N PHE A 128 2.68 7.22 6.11
CA PHE A 128 3.19 8.28 6.98
C PHE A 128 2.17 9.41 7.14
N GLY A 129 1.46 9.78 6.07
CA GLY A 129 0.34 10.72 6.12
C GLY A 129 -0.77 10.27 7.08
N LEU A 130 -1.18 8.99 7.03
CA LEU A 130 -2.12 8.44 8.02
C LEU A 130 -1.61 8.61 9.45
N ALA A 131 -0.32 8.33 9.69
CA ALA A 131 0.27 8.48 11.02
C ALA A 131 0.20 9.92 11.54
N LEU A 132 0.35 10.92 10.66
CA LEU A 132 0.21 12.33 11.01
C LEU A 132 -1.25 12.76 11.24
N LEU A 133 -2.20 12.16 10.52
CA LEU A 133 -3.63 12.45 10.65
C LEU A 133 -4.26 11.83 11.90
N LYS A 134 -3.68 10.74 12.42
CA LYS A 134 -4.02 10.21 13.74
C LYS A 134 -3.58 11.19 14.82
N LYS A 135 -4.48 12.12 15.19
CA LYS A 135 -4.31 12.90 16.43
C LYS A 135 -4.07 11.95 17.61
N PRO A 136 -3.22 12.31 18.59
CA PRO A 136 -3.20 11.58 19.85
C PRO A 136 -4.61 11.69 20.44
N LEU A 137 -5.26 10.54 20.64
CA LEU A 137 -6.49 10.49 21.42
C LEU A 137 -6.17 11.09 22.79
N LYS A 138 -6.87 12.16 23.15
CA LYS A 138 -6.86 12.70 24.51
C LYS A 138 -7.40 11.66 25.48
#